data_AF-A0AA37GL86-F1
#
_entry.id   AF-A0AA37GL86-F1
#
_cell.length_a   1.000
_cell.length_b   1.000
_cell.length_c   1.000
_cell.angle_alpha   90.00
_cell.angle_beta   90.00
_cell.angle_gamma   90.00
#
_symmetry.space_group_name_H-M   'P 1'
#
loop_
_entity.id
_entity.type
_entity.pdbx_description
1 polymer ?
#
loop_
_entity_poly.entity_id
_entity_poly.type
_entity_poly.pdbx_seq_one_letter_code
_entity_poly.pdbx_strand_id
1 'polypeptide(L)'
;MSPTTPTDFGTLPPPLTRSSTLPTGSSTGGTNSTNNSHTSITRQDRSRLAPEDAFLATSPPRRPIPSFPDASAGADHRVARAHLRHGAADRSRSRRSRKRTWKKLMWVKQSYPDNYTDQDTFLESLQRNPRLQPYDFWPLVADSTVIVQHVCSVIIFIVCFVLIQKQRVSPVSVVSFSSLATFLGWLLRLNQRLSTVKSAILIYSTLLGLSPILKSLTKSTSPDSIWAMSFWLLTINIFFFDYSGGVRVNIPASLSTNAALMASTVLASRLPSTGQVFSLTLFSIEVFGLFPVFRRYARHRSWGYNYVMTVFLVLGAGAGVGVIMGDDGSGSFWPWKSAVAGMVVSVLIAAIAMGGCSWWLIGLQKYKNEIYGPWDPARPIIMSRRLWEDG
;
A
#
# COMPACT_ATOMS: atom_id res chain seq x y z
N MET A 1 0.01 -57.82 20.55
CA MET A 1 -0.58 -57.76 19.21
C MET A 1 -1.35 -56.45 19.12
N SER A 2 -0.67 -55.34 18.85
CA SER A 2 -0.41 -54.75 17.52
C SER A 2 -1.32 -53.52 17.36
N PRO A 3 -0.79 -52.29 17.36
CA PRO A 3 -1.56 -51.07 17.19
C PRO A 3 -1.94 -50.90 15.71
N THR A 4 -3.19 -50.53 15.46
CA THR A 4 -3.71 -50.19 14.13
C THR A 4 -3.14 -48.84 13.69
N THR A 5 -2.31 -48.90 12.65
CA THR A 5 -1.80 -47.80 11.82
C THR A 5 -2.94 -46.98 11.19
N PRO A 6 -2.85 -45.63 11.18
CA PRO A 6 -3.46 -44.83 10.12
C PRO A 6 -2.44 -44.68 8.99
N THR A 7 -2.84 -45.10 7.79
CA THR A 7 -2.10 -44.90 6.54
C THR A 7 -2.15 -43.44 6.12
N ASP A 8 -1.01 -42.75 6.20
CA ASP A 8 -0.73 -41.51 5.49
C ASP A 8 -0.76 -41.78 3.98
N PHE A 9 -1.80 -41.32 3.29
CA PHE A 9 -1.74 -41.11 1.84
C PHE A 9 -1.25 -39.69 1.59
N GLY A 10 0.02 -39.60 1.18
CA GLY A 10 0.65 -38.37 0.74
C GLY A 10 -0.13 -37.71 -0.39
N THR A 11 -0.69 -36.54 -0.11
CA THR A 11 -1.17 -35.61 -1.13
C THR A 11 0.05 -34.96 -1.78
N LEU A 12 0.43 -35.48 -2.95
CA LEU A 12 1.34 -34.84 -3.89
C LEU A 12 0.88 -33.39 -4.17
N PRO A 13 1.78 -32.40 -4.19
CA PRO A 13 1.44 -31.07 -4.67
C PRO A 13 1.09 -31.14 -6.18
N PRO A 14 0.16 -30.31 -6.66
CA PRO A 14 -0.23 -30.32 -8.08
C PRO A 14 0.98 -29.96 -8.97
N PRO A 15 1.08 -30.53 -10.18
CA PRO A 15 2.18 -30.26 -11.08
C PRO A 15 2.20 -28.78 -11.48
N LEU A 16 3.37 -28.16 -11.37
CA LEU A 16 3.66 -26.82 -11.85
C LEU A 16 3.35 -26.75 -13.36
N THR A 17 2.25 -26.11 -13.73
CA THR A 17 1.95 -25.78 -15.12
C THR A 17 3.04 -24.83 -15.63
N ARG A 18 3.82 -25.34 -16.58
CA ARG A 18 4.83 -24.63 -17.34
C ARG A 18 4.17 -23.55 -18.17
N SER A 19 4.18 -22.30 -17.70
CA SER A 19 3.82 -21.14 -18.52
C SER A 19 4.87 -20.98 -19.64
N SER A 20 4.56 -21.51 -20.81
CA SER A 20 5.32 -21.28 -22.04
C SER A 20 4.97 -19.90 -22.60
N THR A 21 5.72 -18.87 -22.21
CA THR A 21 5.77 -17.62 -22.97
C THR A 21 7.02 -17.65 -23.85
N LEU A 22 6.93 -18.43 -24.92
CA LEU A 22 7.80 -18.30 -26.09
C LEU A 22 7.28 -17.13 -26.93
N PRO A 23 8.12 -16.20 -27.41
CA PRO A 23 7.68 -15.23 -28.40
C PRO A 23 7.45 -15.95 -29.73
N THR A 24 6.25 -15.79 -30.28
CA THR A 24 5.90 -16.14 -31.65
C THR A 24 6.83 -15.43 -32.63
N GLY A 25 7.64 -16.20 -33.35
CA GLY A 25 8.40 -15.69 -34.49
C GLY A 25 7.46 -15.38 -35.64
N SER A 26 7.36 -14.10 -36.01
CA SER A 26 6.68 -13.66 -37.23
C SER A 26 7.58 -13.96 -38.43
N SER A 27 7.20 -14.98 -39.20
CA SER A 27 7.68 -15.20 -40.56
C SER A 27 7.02 -14.19 -41.50
N THR A 28 7.80 -13.36 -42.19
CA THR A 28 7.39 -12.77 -43.47
C THR A 28 8.57 -12.80 -44.43
N GLY A 29 8.30 -13.29 -45.63
CA GLY A 29 9.26 -13.62 -46.67
C GLY A 29 9.80 -12.40 -47.42
N GLY A 30 10.72 -12.72 -48.33
CA GLY A 30 11.67 -11.79 -48.95
C GLY A 30 11.09 -10.67 -49.79
N THR A 31 11.92 -9.64 -49.97
CA THR A 31 12.37 -9.16 -51.29
C THR A 31 13.65 -8.36 -51.13
N ASN A 32 14.60 -8.56 -52.04
CA ASN A 32 15.80 -7.76 -52.22
C ASN A 32 15.45 -6.30 -52.52
N SER A 33 16.12 -5.35 -51.88
CA SER A 33 16.48 -4.07 -52.51
C SER A 33 17.51 -3.28 -51.70
N THR A 34 18.29 -2.53 -52.44
CA THR A 34 19.56 -1.85 -52.19
C THR A 34 19.54 -0.68 -51.19
N ASN A 35 20.69 -0.47 -50.55
CA ASN A 35 21.27 0.79 -50.04
C ASN A 35 20.31 1.96 -49.76
N ASN A 36 20.17 2.33 -48.48
CA ASN A 36 20.44 3.72 -48.08
C ASN A 36 20.66 3.84 -46.57
N SER A 37 21.76 4.51 -46.22
CA SER A 37 22.12 4.92 -44.87
C SER A 37 21.20 6.02 -44.37
N HIS A 38 20.25 5.69 -43.50
CA HIS A 38 19.63 6.65 -42.58
C HIS A 38 19.47 6.00 -41.21
N THR A 39 20.25 6.50 -40.26
CA THR A 39 20.19 6.22 -38.83
C THR A 39 18.82 6.60 -38.27
N SER A 40 17.89 5.66 -38.28
CA SER A 40 16.70 5.70 -37.43
C SER A 40 17.01 4.92 -36.16
N ILE A 41 17.27 5.66 -35.07
CA ILE A 41 17.37 5.08 -33.73
C ILE A 41 15.97 4.53 -33.41
N THR A 42 15.78 3.25 -33.63
CA THR A 42 14.70 2.47 -33.04
C THR A 42 14.73 2.70 -31.54
N ARG A 43 13.68 3.33 -31.00
CA ARG A 43 13.43 3.45 -29.56
C ARG A 43 13.70 2.10 -28.89
N GLN A 44 14.83 2.00 -28.20
CA GLN A 44 15.10 0.90 -27.29
C GLN A 44 14.01 0.88 -26.21
N ASP A 45 13.70 -0.33 -25.73
CA ASP A 45 12.76 -0.59 -24.65
C ASP A 45 12.86 0.44 -23.53
N ARG A 46 11.76 1.15 -23.25
CA ARG A 46 11.65 2.21 -22.22
C ARG A 46 12.03 1.77 -20.79
N SER A 47 12.26 0.47 -20.59
CA SER A 47 12.60 -0.19 -19.33
C SER A 47 14.10 -0.40 -19.11
N ARG A 48 14.95 -0.22 -20.13
CA ARG A 48 16.41 -0.33 -20.00
C ARG A 48 17.04 1.06 -19.97
N LEU A 49 17.98 1.27 -19.06
CA LEU A 49 18.79 2.49 -19.03
C LEU A 49 19.82 2.38 -20.15
N ALA A 50 19.83 3.35 -21.07
CA ALA A 50 20.83 3.38 -22.11
C ALA A 50 22.15 3.97 -21.54
N PRO A 51 23.33 3.55 -22.02
CA PRO A 51 24.62 4.03 -21.53
C PRO A 51 24.74 5.56 -21.51
N GLU A 52 24.10 6.25 -22.45
CA GLU A 52 24.04 7.71 -22.57
C GLU A 52 23.30 8.41 -21.43
N ASP A 53 22.36 7.75 -20.76
CA ASP A 53 21.57 8.33 -19.65
C ASP A 53 22.40 8.45 -18.34
N ALA A 54 23.54 7.77 -18.26
CA ALA A 54 24.44 7.81 -17.10
C ALA A 54 25.31 9.08 -17.05
N PHE A 55 25.49 9.78 -18.19
CA PHE A 55 26.48 10.86 -18.33
C PHE A 55 25.98 12.25 -17.91
N LEU A 56 24.68 12.45 -17.67
CA LEU A 56 24.13 13.75 -17.32
C LEU A 56 24.11 14.06 -15.81
N ALA A 57 24.62 13.17 -14.97
CA ALA A 57 24.96 13.52 -13.59
C ALA A 57 26.31 14.25 -13.58
N THR A 58 26.26 15.58 -13.52
CA THR A 58 27.41 16.49 -13.35
C THR A 58 28.48 15.90 -12.43
N SER A 59 29.58 15.43 -13.00
CA SER A 59 30.75 14.96 -12.26
C SER A 59 31.80 16.08 -12.19
N PRO A 60 32.45 16.33 -11.05
CA PRO A 60 33.49 17.35 -10.94
C PRO A 60 34.78 16.89 -11.64
N PRO A 61 35.65 17.80 -12.12
CA PRO A 61 36.75 17.46 -13.02
C PRO A 61 37.85 16.66 -12.29
N ARG A 62 38.32 15.57 -12.91
CA ARG A 62 39.47 14.77 -12.44
C ARG A 62 40.79 15.52 -12.68
N ARG A 63 41.63 15.63 -11.65
CA ARG A 63 43.04 16.05 -11.76
C ARG A 63 43.91 14.91 -12.34
N PRO A 64 44.93 15.20 -13.17
CA PRO A 64 45.90 14.19 -13.63
C PRO A 64 46.90 13.82 -12.53
N ILE A 65 47.27 12.54 -12.47
CA ILE A 65 48.32 11.98 -11.57
C ILE A 65 49.67 11.97 -12.34
N PRO A 66 50.83 12.27 -11.71
CA PRO A 66 52.12 12.32 -12.40
C PRO A 66 52.73 10.92 -12.61
N SER A 67 53.39 10.73 -13.75
CA SER A 67 54.19 9.57 -14.12
C SER A 67 55.60 9.60 -13.49
N PHE A 68 56.02 8.51 -12.87
CA PHE A 68 57.40 8.33 -12.37
C PHE A 68 58.31 7.72 -13.47
N PRO A 69 59.59 8.14 -13.59
CA PRO A 69 60.55 7.54 -14.50
C PRO A 69 61.42 6.46 -13.82
N ASP A 70 61.61 5.32 -14.49
CA ASP A 70 62.57 4.30 -14.08
C ASP A 70 63.99 4.61 -14.61
N ALA A 71 64.97 4.53 -13.72
CA ALA A 71 66.38 4.80 -13.96
C ALA A 71 67.18 3.50 -14.25
N SER A 72 67.78 3.48 -15.45
CA SER A 72 69.10 2.94 -15.85
C SER A 72 69.82 1.82 -15.07
N ALA A 73 70.21 0.76 -15.81
CA ALA A 73 71.56 0.15 -15.88
C ALA A 73 71.53 -0.93 -16.99
N GLY A 74 72.48 -1.16 -17.90
CA GLY A 74 73.84 -0.69 -18.13
C GLY A 74 74.65 -1.83 -18.79
N ALA A 75 75.26 -1.55 -19.95
CA ALA A 75 76.47 -2.15 -20.56
C ALA A 75 76.49 -3.52 -21.31
N ASP A 76 76.80 -3.39 -22.62
CA ASP A 76 77.89 -3.99 -23.41
C ASP A 76 77.89 -5.40 -24.08
N HIS A 77 77.93 -5.35 -25.42
CA HIS A 77 78.69 -6.11 -26.43
C HIS A 77 79.22 -7.53 -26.15
N ARG A 78 78.92 -8.47 -27.07
CA ARG A 78 79.89 -9.09 -28.02
C ARG A 78 79.26 -10.11 -28.99
N VAL A 79 79.82 -10.12 -30.18
CA VAL A 79 79.55 -11.00 -31.34
C VAL A 79 80.24 -12.35 -31.17
N ALA A 80 79.58 -13.47 -31.50
CA ALA A 80 80.25 -14.68 -32.01
C ALA A 80 79.28 -15.67 -32.68
N ARG A 81 79.85 -16.41 -33.63
CA ARG A 81 79.29 -17.24 -34.69
C ARG A 81 78.76 -18.62 -34.25
N ALA A 82 77.68 -19.01 -34.93
CA ALA A 82 77.54 -20.21 -35.76
C ALA A 82 77.20 -21.59 -35.18
N HIS A 83 76.45 -22.30 -36.03
CA HIS A 83 76.23 -23.75 -36.14
C HIS A 83 75.27 -24.39 -35.13
N LEU A 84 74.04 -24.72 -35.58
CA LEU A 84 73.73 -26.05 -36.10
C LEU A 84 72.28 -26.13 -36.56
N ARG A 85 72.12 -26.71 -37.73
CA ARG A 85 70.89 -26.99 -38.44
C ARG A 85 70.47 -28.41 -38.02
N HIS A 86 69.35 -28.58 -37.33
CA HIS A 86 68.57 -29.81 -37.41
C HIS A 86 67.13 -29.54 -36.99
N GLY A 87 66.22 -30.08 -37.80
CA GLY A 87 64.83 -29.71 -37.79
C GLY A 87 64.03 -30.27 -36.63
N ALA A 88 63.03 -29.51 -36.26
CA ALA A 88 61.68 -30.02 -36.07
C ALA A 88 60.76 -28.91 -36.56
N ALA A 89 59.95 -29.20 -37.57
CA ALA A 89 58.84 -28.36 -37.97
C ALA A 89 57.80 -28.43 -36.85
N ASP A 90 58.05 -27.72 -35.77
CA ASP A 90 57.08 -27.54 -34.70
C ASP A 90 56.04 -26.56 -35.23
N ARG A 91 55.00 -27.12 -35.86
CA ARG A 91 53.77 -26.41 -36.18
C ARG A 91 53.16 -25.98 -34.85
N SER A 92 53.65 -24.87 -34.32
CA SER A 92 53.00 -24.06 -33.31
C SER A 92 51.70 -23.54 -33.90
N ARG A 93 50.69 -24.42 -33.95
CA ARG A 93 49.30 -24.01 -33.90
C ARG A 93 49.16 -23.33 -32.55
N SER A 94 49.50 -22.04 -32.50
CA SER A 94 48.90 -21.13 -31.55
C SER A 94 47.40 -21.18 -31.86
N ARG A 95 46.72 -22.16 -31.26
CA ARG A 95 45.33 -21.97 -30.91
C ARG A 95 45.39 -20.75 -30.01
N ARG A 96 45.20 -19.56 -30.60
CA ARG A 96 44.57 -18.45 -29.91
C ARG A 96 43.29 -19.06 -29.39
N SER A 97 43.36 -19.63 -28.20
CA SER A 97 42.20 -20.02 -27.44
C SER A 97 41.45 -18.71 -27.34
N ARG A 98 40.42 -18.56 -28.18
CA ARG A 98 39.50 -17.44 -28.09
C ARG A 98 39.11 -17.42 -26.63
N LYS A 99 39.57 -16.42 -25.88
CA LYS A 99 39.14 -16.21 -24.49
C LYS A 99 37.63 -16.27 -24.56
N ARG A 100 37.07 -17.34 -23.99
CA ARG A 100 35.63 -17.59 -24.10
C ARG A 100 34.97 -16.42 -23.39
N THR A 101 33.98 -15.79 -24.00
CA THR A 101 33.25 -14.69 -23.36
C THR A 101 32.73 -15.18 -22.02
N TRP A 102 32.92 -14.36 -20.98
CA TRP A 102 32.41 -14.64 -19.64
C TRP A 102 30.90 -14.85 -19.68
N LYS A 103 30.41 -15.80 -18.87
CA LYS A 103 28.98 -16.11 -18.74
C LYS A 103 28.60 -16.07 -17.27
N LYS A 104 27.45 -15.48 -16.95
CA LYS A 104 26.89 -15.44 -15.59
C LYS A 104 26.29 -16.80 -15.19
N LEU A 105 27.13 -17.82 -15.04
CA LEU A 105 26.77 -19.18 -14.68
C LEU A 105 27.72 -19.65 -13.58
N MET A 106 27.26 -19.69 -12.32
CA MET A 106 28.10 -20.02 -11.17
C MET A 106 28.58 -21.49 -11.14
N TRP A 107 27.88 -22.38 -11.85
CA TRP A 107 28.19 -23.82 -11.86
C TRP A 107 29.15 -24.25 -12.98
N VAL A 108 29.52 -23.34 -13.90
CA VAL A 108 30.42 -23.64 -15.02
C VAL A 108 31.80 -23.09 -14.71
N LYS A 109 32.83 -23.95 -14.72
CA LYS A 109 34.23 -23.51 -14.61
C LYS A 109 34.62 -22.67 -15.82
N GLN A 110 35.02 -21.42 -15.57
CA GLN A 110 35.40 -20.44 -16.58
C GLN A 110 36.81 -19.92 -16.33
N SER A 111 37.45 -19.39 -17.35
CA SER A 111 38.83 -18.87 -17.29
C SER A 111 38.93 -17.47 -16.66
N TYR A 112 37.99 -17.11 -15.79
CA TYR A 112 37.89 -15.82 -15.13
C TYR A 112 37.90 -16.02 -13.61
N PRO A 113 38.48 -15.09 -12.82
CA PRO A 113 38.39 -15.11 -11.37
C PRO A 113 36.95 -15.17 -10.86
N ASP A 114 36.71 -15.77 -9.70
CA ASP A 114 35.35 -15.89 -9.13
C ASP A 114 34.68 -14.53 -8.85
N ASN A 115 35.48 -13.48 -8.59
CA ASN A 115 35.01 -12.10 -8.39
C ASN A 115 34.96 -11.28 -9.68
N TYR A 116 35.18 -11.89 -10.85
CA TYR A 116 35.17 -11.15 -12.12
C TYR A 116 33.74 -10.76 -12.51
N THR A 117 33.54 -9.46 -12.70
CA THR A 117 32.33 -8.87 -13.27
C THR A 117 32.71 -8.18 -14.57
N ASP A 118 31.97 -8.47 -15.63
CA ASP A 118 32.19 -7.87 -16.94
C ASP A 118 31.76 -6.40 -16.93
N GLN A 119 32.72 -5.48 -16.94
CA GLN A 119 32.47 -4.04 -16.78
C GLN A 119 31.66 -3.44 -17.94
N ASP A 120 31.81 -4.00 -19.14
CA ASP A 120 31.15 -3.52 -20.36
C ASP A 120 29.67 -3.92 -20.39
N THR A 121 29.32 -5.12 -19.90
CA THR A 121 27.94 -5.66 -19.95
C THR A 121 27.18 -5.52 -18.62
N PHE A 122 27.85 -5.16 -17.52
CA PHE A 122 27.23 -5.03 -16.21
C PHE A 122 26.09 -4.00 -16.20
N LEU A 123 26.34 -2.81 -16.76
CA LEU A 123 25.38 -1.71 -16.77
C LEU A 123 24.21 -1.96 -17.73
N GLU A 124 24.40 -2.77 -18.76
CA GLU A 124 23.34 -3.13 -19.73
C GLU A 124 22.17 -3.87 -19.09
N SER A 125 22.42 -4.52 -17.94
CA SER A 125 21.40 -5.25 -17.19
C SER A 125 20.62 -4.39 -16.18
N LEU A 126 20.93 -3.09 -16.07
CA LEU A 126 20.17 -2.15 -15.26
C LEU A 126 18.83 -1.85 -15.91
N GLN A 127 17.77 -2.28 -15.23
CA GLN A 127 16.40 -2.00 -15.64
C GLN A 127 15.84 -0.88 -14.77
N ARG A 128 15.27 0.14 -15.39
CA ARG A 128 14.51 1.17 -14.68
C ARG A 128 13.06 0.75 -14.60
N ASN A 129 12.51 0.75 -13.40
CA ASN A 129 11.10 0.50 -13.14
C ASN A 129 10.54 -0.80 -13.75
N PRO A 130 11.24 -1.96 -13.71
CA PRO A 130 10.76 -3.18 -14.38
C PRO A 130 9.46 -3.74 -13.79
N ARG A 131 9.09 -3.34 -12.57
CA ARG A 131 7.85 -3.72 -11.89
C ARG A 131 6.81 -2.60 -11.84
N LEU A 132 6.91 -1.59 -12.70
CA LEU A 132 5.93 -0.50 -12.74
C LEU A 132 4.62 -1.01 -13.34
N GLN A 133 3.64 -1.22 -12.47
CA GLN A 133 2.24 -1.38 -12.86
C GLN A 133 1.63 0.02 -12.99
N PRO A 134 1.20 0.45 -14.20
CA PRO A 134 0.49 1.71 -14.36
C PRO A 134 -0.83 1.66 -13.58
N TYR A 135 -1.21 2.76 -12.92
CA TYR A 135 -2.47 2.81 -12.22
C TYR A 135 -3.58 3.14 -13.21
N ASP A 136 -4.62 2.31 -13.25
CA ASP A 136 -5.85 2.64 -13.96
C ASP A 136 -6.72 3.55 -13.09
N PHE A 137 -7.30 4.59 -13.70
CA PHE A 137 -8.06 5.61 -12.98
C PHE A 137 -9.27 5.04 -12.22
N TRP A 138 -10.12 4.24 -12.88
CA TRP A 138 -11.37 3.77 -12.28
C TRP A 138 -11.17 2.77 -11.13
N PRO A 139 -10.28 1.76 -11.24
CA PRO A 139 -9.94 0.92 -10.11
C PRO A 139 -9.33 1.71 -8.94
N LEU A 140 -8.50 2.72 -9.23
CA LEU A 140 -7.91 3.57 -8.19
C LEU A 140 -8.96 4.39 -7.45
N VAL A 141 -9.92 4.98 -8.18
CA VAL A 141 -11.09 5.66 -7.58
C VAL A 141 -11.89 4.68 -6.73
N ALA A 142 -12.12 3.46 -7.23
CA ALA A 142 -12.84 2.43 -6.49
C ALA A 142 -12.14 2.04 -5.19
N ASP A 143 -10.80 1.94 -5.20
CA ASP A 143 -10.02 1.64 -4.01
C ASP A 143 -10.00 2.80 -3.00
N SER A 144 -10.04 4.04 -3.48
CA SER A 144 -10.10 5.24 -2.63
C SER A 144 -11.41 5.36 -1.84
N THR A 145 -12.47 4.63 -2.22
CA THR A 145 -13.76 4.63 -1.52
C THR A 145 -13.65 4.21 -0.05
N VAL A 146 -12.70 3.34 0.31
CA VAL A 146 -12.51 2.90 1.69
C VAL A 146 -12.11 4.06 2.60
N ILE A 147 -11.28 4.96 2.08
CA ILE A 147 -10.84 6.17 2.78
C ILE A 147 -12.03 7.10 2.97
N VAL A 148 -12.77 7.38 1.88
CA VAL A 148 -13.96 8.23 1.91
C VAL A 148 -14.98 7.70 2.90
N GLN A 149 -15.27 6.39 2.90
CA GLN A 149 -16.20 5.79 3.85
C GLN A 149 -15.79 5.99 5.30
N HIS A 150 -14.49 5.90 5.61
CA HIS A 150 -14.03 6.10 6.97
C HIS A 150 -14.16 7.56 7.40
N VAL A 151 -13.73 8.50 6.54
CA VAL A 151 -13.88 9.93 6.80
C VAL A 151 -15.34 10.32 6.95
N CYS A 152 -16.22 9.83 6.08
CA CYS A 152 -17.67 10.05 6.20
C CYS A 152 -18.23 9.48 7.50
N SER A 153 -17.76 8.30 7.96
CA SER A 153 -18.20 7.73 9.24
C SER A 153 -17.80 8.59 10.44
N VAL A 154 -16.60 9.18 10.42
CA VAL A 154 -16.13 10.13 11.43
C VAL A 154 -16.99 11.41 11.41
N ILE A 155 -17.28 11.94 10.21
CA ILE A 155 -18.13 13.13 10.05
C ILE A 155 -19.55 12.85 10.57
N ILE A 156 -20.16 11.72 10.21
CA ILE A 156 -21.47 11.32 10.71
C ILE A 156 -21.47 11.25 12.24
N PHE A 157 -20.42 10.68 12.85
CA PHE A 157 -20.27 10.66 14.30
C PHE A 157 -20.27 12.07 14.92
N ILE A 158 -19.47 12.99 14.38
CA ILE A 158 -19.41 14.39 14.85
C ILE A 158 -20.77 15.08 14.65
N VAL A 159 -21.40 14.91 13.50
CA VAL A 159 -22.71 15.47 13.18
C VAL A 159 -23.74 15.00 14.20
N CYS A 160 -23.82 13.69 14.47
CA CYS A 160 -24.73 13.13 15.46
C CYS A 160 -24.51 13.73 16.84
N PHE A 161 -23.24 13.89 17.27
CA PHE A 161 -22.91 14.57 18.53
C PHE A 161 -23.46 16.01 18.56
N VAL A 162 -23.20 16.81 17.52
CA VAL A 162 -23.66 18.20 17.45
C VAL A 162 -25.19 18.29 17.40
N LEU A 163 -25.87 17.39 16.67
CA LEU A 163 -27.34 17.35 16.60
C LEU A 163 -27.98 16.98 17.95
N ILE A 164 -27.37 16.06 18.70
CA ILE A 164 -27.80 15.71 20.06
C ILE A 164 -27.56 16.89 21.01
N GLN A 165 -26.41 17.57 20.89
CA GLN A 165 -26.09 18.74 21.71
C GLN A 165 -27.07 19.90 21.45
N LYS A 166 -27.45 20.15 20.20
CA LYS A 166 -28.45 21.15 19.80
C LYS A 166 -29.90 20.72 20.06
N GLN A 167 -30.15 19.53 20.64
CA GLN A 167 -31.49 18.97 20.89
C GLN A 167 -32.38 18.85 19.63
N ARG A 168 -31.78 18.82 18.43
CA ARG A 168 -32.54 18.68 17.17
C ARG A 168 -32.90 17.23 16.87
N VAL A 169 -32.15 16.27 17.42
CA VAL A 169 -32.36 14.84 17.22
C VAL A 169 -32.34 14.13 18.57
N SER A 170 -33.29 13.22 18.78
CA SER A 170 -33.31 12.43 20.02
C SER A 170 -32.18 11.38 20.00
N PRO A 171 -31.34 11.30 21.04
CA PRO A 171 -30.21 10.35 21.06
C PRO A 171 -30.65 8.89 20.92
N VAL A 172 -31.83 8.56 21.45
CA VAL A 172 -32.42 7.22 21.35
C VAL A 172 -32.77 6.86 19.90
N SER A 173 -33.24 7.81 19.09
CA SER A 173 -33.52 7.55 17.67
C SER A 173 -32.25 7.25 16.88
N VAL A 174 -31.16 7.97 17.15
CA VAL A 174 -29.86 7.75 16.49
C VAL A 174 -29.35 6.34 16.78
N VAL A 175 -29.35 5.95 18.06
CA VAL A 175 -28.87 4.65 18.50
C VAL A 175 -29.77 3.51 18.04
N SER A 176 -31.10 3.68 18.12
CA SER A 176 -32.00 2.63 17.66
C SER A 176 -31.85 2.40 16.15
N PHE A 177 -31.72 3.46 15.35
CA PHE A 177 -31.47 3.32 13.92
C PHE A 177 -30.12 2.66 13.64
N SER A 178 -29.05 3.06 14.35
CA SER A 178 -27.72 2.48 14.16
C SER A 178 -27.64 1.03 14.62
N SER A 179 -28.23 0.68 15.77
CA SER A 179 -28.33 -0.69 16.26
C SER A 179 -29.19 -1.56 15.33
N LEU A 180 -30.28 -1.04 14.77
CA LEU A 180 -31.07 -1.74 13.76
C LEU A 180 -30.27 -2.00 12.48
N ALA A 181 -29.52 -1.00 11.99
CA ALA A 181 -28.65 -1.16 10.83
C ALA A 181 -27.54 -2.20 11.09
N THR A 182 -26.97 -2.17 12.30
CA THR A 182 -25.94 -3.14 12.74
C THR A 182 -26.53 -4.54 12.87
N PHE A 183 -27.76 -4.66 13.37
CA PHE A 183 -28.49 -5.92 13.48
C PHE A 183 -28.87 -6.47 12.11
N LEU A 184 -29.32 -5.64 11.17
CA LEU A 184 -29.54 -6.03 9.77
C LEU A 184 -28.25 -6.52 9.13
N GLY A 185 -27.14 -5.80 9.32
CA GLY A 185 -25.82 -6.20 8.85
C GLY A 185 -25.36 -7.54 9.44
N TRP A 186 -25.68 -7.80 10.70
CA TRP A 186 -25.44 -9.08 11.37
C TRP A 186 -26.33 -10.21 10.81
N LEU A 187 -27.62 -9.95 10.59
CA LEU A 187 -28.57 -10.90 9.99
C LEU A 187 -28.15 -11.28 8.57
N LEU A 188 -27.77 -10.30 7.75
CA LEU A 188 -27.27 -10.52 6.39
C LEU A 188 -25.98 -11.36 6.36
N ARG A 189 -25.21 -11.39 7.46
CA ARG A 189 -24.00 -12.20 7.60
C ARG A 189 -24.27 -13.67 7.93
N LEU A 190 -25.53 -14.03 8.21
CA LEU A 190 -26.10 -15.39 8.35
C LEU A 190 -25.20 -16.46 8.99
N ASN A 191 -24.42 -16.08 10.00
CA ASN A 191 -23.65 -17.00 10.82
C ASN A 191 -24.02 -16.81 12.29
N GLN A 192 -24.89 -17.69 12.76
CA GLN A 192 -25.36 -17.72 14.14
C GLN A 192 -24.20 -18.09 15.07
N ARG A 193 -23.73 -17.12 15.84
CA ARG A 193 -22.92 -17.37 17.03
C ARG A 193 -23.61 -16.71 18.21
N LEU A 194 -24.24 -17.51 19.06
CA LEU A 194 -24.84 -17.04 20.32
C LEU A 194 -23.82 -16.30 21.21
N SER A 195 -22.52 -16.57 21.02
CA SER A 195 -21.44 -15.85 21.69
C SER A 195 -21.37 -14.36 21.37
N THR A 196 -21.79 -13.91 20.17
CA THR A 196 -21.83 -12.47 19.85
C THR A 196 -22.97 -11.76 20.57
N VAL A 197 -24.10 -12.44 20.79
CA VAL A 197 -25.22 -11.90 21.56
C VAL A 197 -24.83 -11.74 23.03
N LYS A 198 -24.18 -12.76 23.61
CA LYS A 198 -23.67 -12.68 24.99
C LYS A 198 -22.69 -11.53 25.17
N SER A 199 -21.74 -11.33 24.25
CA SER A 199 -20.81 -10.19 24.31
C SER A 199 -21.51 -8.85 24.11
N ALA A 200 -22.53 -8.77 23.24
CA ALA A 200 -23.28 -7.53 23.01
C ALA A 200 -24.08 -7.14 24.27
N ILE A 201 -24.72 -8.10 24.94
CA ILE A 201 -25.42 -7.87 26.21
C ILE A 201 -24.44 -7.38 27.29
N LEU A 202 -23.23 -7.97 27.37
CA LEU A 202 -22.20 -7.51 28.30
C LEU A 202 -21.70 -6.10 28.00
N ILE A 203 -21.50 -5.73 26.74
CA ILE A 203 -21.12 -4.36 26.36
C ILE A 203 -22.24 -3.38 26.72
N TYR A 204 -23.49 -3.72 26.41
CA TYR A 204 -24.65 -2.88 26.74
C TYR A 204 -24.76 -2.67 28.26
N SER A 205 -24.67 -3.74 29.05
CA SER A 205 -24.75 -3.68 30.51
C SER A 205 -23.61 -2.90 31.14
N THR A 206 -22.38 -3.03 30.63
CA THR A 206 -21.22 -2.29 31.17
C THR A 206 -21.31 -0.81 30.83
N LEU A 207 -21.73 -0.43 29.62
CA LEU A 207 -21.92 0.96 29.23
C LEU A 207 -22.99 1.67 30.06
N LEU A 208 -24.08 0.98 30.42
CA LEU A 208 -25.09 1.54 31.32
C LEU A 208 -24.51 1.88 32.70
N GLY A 209 -23.73 0.96 33.28
CA GLY A 209 -23.07 1.18 34.57
C GLY A 209 -21.97 2.25 34.52
N LEU A 210 -21.24 2.35 33.40
CA LEU A 210 -20.15 3.31 33.22
C LEU A 210 -20.61 4.70 32.76
N SER A 211 -21.83 4.85 32.24
CA SER A 211 -22.33 6.12 31.71
C SER A 211 -22.25 7.30 32.71
N PRO A 212 -22.62 7.15 34.00
CA PRO A 212 -22.45 8.21 35.00
C PRO A 212 -20.98 8.61 35.20
N ILE A 213 -20.07 7.63 35.14
CA ILE A 213 -18.62 7.84 35.30
C ILE A 213 -18.08 8.60 34.09
N LEU A 214 -18.44 8.17 32.87
CA LEU A 214 -18.05 8.83 31.63
C LEU A 214 -18.53 10.28 31.60
N LYS A 215 -19.75 10.55 32.05
CA LYS A 215 -20.27 11.92 32.21
C LYS A 215 -19.41 12.78 33.14
N SER A 216 -18.94 12.21 34.23
CA SER A 216 -18.13 12.94 35.22
C SER A 216 -16.67 13.14 34.79
N LEU A 217 -16.16 12.34 33.85
CA LEU A 217 -14.73 12.18 33.55
C LEU A 217 -14.02 13.47 33.11
N THR A 218 -14.68 14.32 32.31
CA THR A 218 -14.07 15.56 31.79
C THR A 218 -14.76 16.83 32.26
N LYS A 219 -15.58 16.75 33.33
CA LYS A 219 -16.35 17.88 33.83
C LYS A 219 -15.47 19.07 34.24
N SER A 220 -14.25 18.80 34.72
CA SER A 220 -13.26 19.81 35.12
C SER A 220 -12.44 20.38 33.96
N THR A 221 -12.53 19.80 32.75
CA THR A 221 -11.79 20.26 31.58
C THR A 221 -12.57 21.34 30.82
N SER A 222 -11.87 22.36 30.32
CA SER A 222 -12.48 23.44 29.55
C SER A 222 -13.02 22.95 28.19
N PRO A 223 -14.13 23.53 27.68
CA PRO A 223 -14.75 23.10 26.44
C PRO A 223 -13.82 23.25 25.23
N ASP A 224 -13.02 24.31 25.16
CA ASP A 224 -12.10 24.56 24.05
C ASP A 224 -11.01 23.49 23.95
N SER A 225 -10.49 23.06 25.10
CA SER A 225 -9.52 21.97 25.17
C SER A 225 -10.14 20.64 24.74
N ILE A 226 -11.42 20.41 25.07
CA ILE A 226 -12.14 19.20 24.69
C ILE A 226 -12.31 19.11 23.17
N TRP A 227 -12.67 20.21 22.52
CA TRP A 227 -12.75 20.28 21.06
C TRP A 227 -11.37 20.04 20.43
N ALA A 228 -10.30 20.66 20.96
CA ALA A 228 -8.94 20.48 20.47
C ALA A 228 -8.44 19.03 20.62
N MET A 229 -8.61 18.43 21.80
CA MET A 229 -8.22 17.04 22.06
C MET A 229 -9.00 16.06 21.19
N SER A 230 -10.31 16.28 21.03
CA SER A 230 -11.16 15.43 20.18
C SER A 230 -10.76 15.55 18.71
N PHE A 231 -10.42 16.75 18.24
CA PHE A 231 -9.92 16.97 16.89
C PHE A 231 -8.61 16.20 16.63
N TRP A 232 -7.64 16.28 17.54
CA TRP A 232 -6.38 15.55 17.40
C TRP A 232 -6.56 14.04 17.50
N LEU A 233 -7.40 13.55 18.41
CA LEU A 233 -7.68 12.11 18.54
C LEU A 233 -8.41 11.54 17.31
N LEU A 234 -9.35 12.29 16.72
CA LEU A 234 -9.99 11.91 15.45
C LEU A 234 -9.03 12.01 14.26
N THR A 235 -8.10 12.96 14.29
CA THR A 235 -7.01 13.05 13.29
C THR A 235 -6.10 11.82 13.35
N ILE A 236 -5.68 11.43 14.56
CA ILE A 236 -4.92 10.19 14.79
C ILE A 236 -5.73 8.97 14.32
N ASN A 237 -7.03 8.93 14.61
CA ASN A 237 -7.91 7.87 14.14
C ASN A 237 -7.86 7.75 12.61
N ILE A 238 -8.03 8.85 11.87
CA ILE A 238 -8.02 8.86 10.40
C ILE A 238 -6.66 8.45 9.82
N PHE A 239 -5.55 8.94 10.35
CA PHE A 239 -4.22 8.64 9.79
C PHE A 239 -3.73 7.23 10.09
N PHE A 240 -4.00 6.71 11.28
CA PHE A 240 -3.53 5.38 11.70
C PHE A 240 -4.56 4.27 11.43
N PHE A 241 -5.69 4.59 10.78
CA PHE A 241 -6.66 3.57 10.40
C PHE A 241 -6.09 2.64 9.33
N ASP A 242 -6.30 1.34 9.49
CA ASP A 242 -5.86 0.34 8.53
C ASP A 242 -6.83 0.27 7.33
N TYR A 243 -6.48 1.02 6.28
CA TYR A 243 -7.19 1.04 5.00
C TYR A 243 -6.85 -0.15 4.09
N SER A 244 -5.94 -1.05 4.50
CA SER A 244 -5.55 -2.21 3.70
C SER A 244 -6.71 -3.20 3.57
N GLY A 245 -6.87 -3.77 2.38
CA GLY A 245 -7.82 -4.86 2.09
C GLY A 245 -7.27 -6.26 2.39
N GLY A 246 -6.01 -6.37 2.83
CA GLY A 246 -5.34 -7.65 3.08
C GLY A 246 -5.51 -8.17 4.52
N VAL A 247 -5.58 -9.49 4.68
CA VAL A 247 -5.79 -10.18 5.98
C VAL A 247 -4.58 -10.11 6.93
N ARG A 248 -3.42 -9.61 6.50
CA ARG A 248 -2.23 -9.47 7.36
C ARG A 248 -1.35 -8.30 6.93
N VAL A 249 -1.18 -7.29 7.81
CA VAL A 249 0.04 -7.07 8.62
C VAL A 249 -0.39 -6.38 9.93
N ASN A 250 0.27 -6.78 11.01
CA ASN A 250 -0.07 -6.59 12.42
C ASN A 250 -0.10 -5.13 12.93
N ILE A 251 -1.08 -4.86 13.81
CA ILE A 251 -1.13 -3.81 14.87
C ILE A 251 -0.98 -2.35 14.39
N PRO A 252 -2.01 -1.82 13.68
CA PRO A 252 -2.41 -0.41 13.88
C PRO A 252 -3.90 -0.22 14.23
N ALA A 253 -4.73 -1.26 14.07
CA ALA A 253 -6.17 -1.16 14.31
C ALA A 253 -6.50 -0.72 15.75
N SER A 254 -5.74 -1.20 16.75
CA SER A 254 -5.96 -0.82 18.15
C SER A 254 -5.71 0.67 18.39
N LEU A 255 -4.68 1.27 17.81
CA LEU A 255 -4.36 2.68 18.05
C LEU A 255 -5.44 3.60 17.47
N SER A 256 -5.85 3.36 16.23
CA SER A 256 -6.90 4.14 15.58
C SER A 256 -8.25 3.98 16.28
N THR A 257 -8.68 2.75 16.61
CA THR A 257 -9.95 2.54 17.31
C THR A 257 -9.92 3.07 18.74
N ASN A 258 -8.81 2.92 19.46
CA ASN A 258 -8.68 3.46 20.82
C ASN A 258 -8.70 4.99 20.80
N ALA A 259 -8.03 5.64 19.84
CA ALA A 259 -8.08 7.09 19.67
C ALA A 259 -9.52 7.58 19.39
N ALA A 260 -10.27 6.90 18.53
CA ALA A 260 -11.66 7.23 18.28
C ALA A 260 -12.57 7.03 19.50
N LEU A 261 -12.41 5.91 20.22
CA LEU A 261 -13.17 5.67 21.45
C LEU A 261 -12.85 6.72 22.51
N MET A 262 -11.57 7.12 22.67
CA MET A 262 -11.17 8.21 23.56
C MET A 262 -11.75 9.56 23.13
N ALA A 263 -11.72 9.90 21.83
CA ALA A 263 -12.36 11.11 21.32
C ALA A 263 -13.85 11.12 21.63
N SER A 264 -14.50 9.97 21.42
CA SER A 264 -15.92 9.81 21.68
C SER A 264 -16.26 9.90 23.16
N THR A 265 -15.46 9.34 24.07
CA THR A 265 -15.75 9.42 25.51
C THR A 265 -15.61 10.86 26.00
N VAL A 266 -14.58 11.57 25.55
CA VAL A 266 -14.36 12.98 25.86
C VAL A 266 -15.51 13.85 25.34
N LEU A 267 -15.98 13.64 24.10
CA LEU A 267 -17.16 14.36 23.57
C LEU A 267 -18.45 13.97 24.31
N ALA A 268 -18.70 12.68 24.52
CA ALA A 268 -19.91 12.18 25.16
C ALA A 268 -20.08 12.75 26.57
N SER A 269 -18.99 12.89 27.32
CA SER A 269 -19.02 13.41 28.69
C SER A 269 -19.58 14.84 28.82
N ARG A 270 -19.66 15.60 27.72
CA ARG A 270 -20.24 16.95 27.68
C ARG A 270 -21.75 16.97 27.50
N LEU A 271 -22.40 15.83 27.29
CA LEU A 271 -23.84 15.77 27.13
C LEU A 271 -24.56 15.92 28.48
N PRO A 272 -25.64 16.73 28.55
CA PRO A 272 -26.32 17.06 29.80
C PRO A 272 -27.01 15.87 30.47
N SER A 273 -27.48 14.87 29.71
CA SER A 273 -28.17 13.69 30.24
C SER A 273 -27.34 12.41 30.07
N THR A 274 -27.33 11.57 31.13
CA THR A 274 -26.64 10.28 31.17
C THR A 274 -27.13 9.33 30.08
N GLY A 275 -28.41 9.43 29.68
CA GLY A 275 -28.95 8.65 28.56
C GLY A 275 -28.34 9.06 27.22
N GLN A 276 -28.00 10.35 27.04
CA GLN A 276 -27.35 10.83 25.83
C GLN A 276 -25.88 10.40 25.77
N VAL A 277 -25.17 10.43 26.91
CA VAL A 277 -23.80 9.91 27.03
C VAL A 277 -23.76 8.42 26.65
N PHE A 278 -24.64 7.62 27.24
CA PHE A 278 -24.79 6.21 26.92
C PHE A 278 -25.08 5.98 25.44
N SER A 279 -26.00 6.77 24.88
CA SER A 279 -26.38 6.63 23.48
C SER A 279 -25.21 6.92 22.53
N LEU A 280 -24.49 8.02 22.78
CA LEU A 280 -23.35 8.41 21.94
C LEU A 280 -22.18 7.42 22.05
N THR A 281 -21.92 6.88 23.24
CA THR A 281 -20.83 5.91 23.45
C THR A 281 -21.14 4.57 22.80
N LEU A 282 -22.39 4.11 22.86
CA LEU A 282 -22.83 2.91 22.14
C LEU A 282 -22.72 3.11 20.62
N PHE A 283 -23.19 4.25 20.11
CA PHE A 283 -23.07 4.61 18.69
C PHE A 283 -21.61 4.66 18.21
N SER A 284 -20.70 5.18 19.04
CA SER A 284 -19.27 5.20 18.74
C SER A 284 -18.66 3.80 18.59
N ILE A 285 -19.06 2.85 19.45
CA ILE A 285 -18.62 1.45 19.34
C ILE A 285 -19.16 0.81 18.05
N GLU A 286 -20.38 1.16 17.64
CA GLU A 286 -20.95 0.70 16.37
C GLU A 286 -20.19 1.29 15.17
N VAL A 287 -19.90 2.60 15.16
CA VAL A 287 -19.26 3.31 14.05
C VAL A 287 -17.75 3.03 13.92
N PHE A 288 -17.02 2.92 15.03
CA PHE A 288 -15.57 2.73 15.02
C PHE A 288 -15.14 1.29 15.29
N GLY A 289 -15.98 0.47 15.93
CA GLY A 289 -15.69 -0.94 16.18
C GLY A 289 -16.32 -1.87 15.16
N LEU A 290 -17.65 -1.85 15.05
CA LEU A 290 -18.40 -2.82 14.25
C LEU A 290 -18.43 -2.49 12.76
N PHE A 291 -18.60 -1.21 12.43
CA PHE A 291 -18.73 -0.76 11.05
C PHE A 291 -17.49 -1.07 10.19
N PRO A 292 -16.22 -0.84 10.62
CA PRO A 292 -15.04 -1.30 9.89
C PRO A 292 -15.05 -2.80 9.54
N VAL A 293 -15.53 -3.64 10.46
CA VAL A 293 -15.62 -5.10 10.25
C VAL A 293 -16.70 -5.42 9.22
N PHE A 294 -17.87 -4.77 9.33
CA PHE A 294 -18.95 -4.90 8.35
C PHE A 294 -18.51 -4.47 6.95
N ARG A 295 -17.82 -3.34 6.83
CA ARG A 295 -17.29 -2.84 5.55
C ARG A 295 -16.36 -3.83 4.86
N ARG A 296 -15.41 -4.42 5.61
CA ARG A 296 -14.51 -5.45 5.09
C ARG A 296 -15.33 -6.64 4.55
N TYR A 297 -16.34 -7.09 5.27
CA TYR A 297 -17.24 -8.15 4.81
C TYR A 297 -18.03 -7.77 3.55
N ALA A 298 -18.65 -6.59 3.53
CA ALA A 298 -19.45 -6.10 2.40
C ALA A 298 -18.62 -6.01 1.10
N ARG A 299 -17.39 -5.50 1.19
CA ARG A 299 -16.45 -5.40 0.05
C ARG A 299 -16.08 -6.76 -0.54
N HIS A 300 -15.86 -7.78 0.30
CA HIS A 300 -15.54 -9.13 -0.19
C HIS A 300 -16.74 -9.85 -0.83
N ARG A 301 -17.97 -9.46 -0.49
CA ARG A 301 -19.17 -10.11 -1.05
C ARG A 301 -19.51 -9.60 -2.44
N SER A 302 -19.57 -8.28 -2.63
CA SER A 302 -19.75 -7.68 -3.95
C SER A 302 -19.22 -6.24 -4.00
N TRP A 303 -18.71 -5.85 -5.16
CA TRP A 303 -18.31 -4.46 -5.41
C TRP A 303 -19.50 -3.51 -5.36
N GLY A 304 -20.69 -3.96 -5.76
CA GLY A 304 -21.92 -3.17 -5.71
C GLY A 304 -22.30 -2.71 -4.29
N TYR A 305 -22.20 -3.59 -3.29
CA TYR A 305 -22.47 -3.20 -1.89
C TYR A 305 -21.53 -2.11 -1.40
N ASN A 306 -20.26 -2.16 -1.80
CA ASN A 306 -19.27 -1.13 -1.44
C ASN A 306 -19.64 0.24 -2.02
N TYR A 307 -20.02 0.31 -3.29
CA TYR A 307 -20.44 1.57 -3.92
C TYR A 307 -21.72 2.13 -3.30
N VAL A 308 -22.75 1.30 -3.15
CA VAL A 308 -24.03 1.69 -2.55
C VAL A 308 -23.81 2.23 -1.14
N MET A 309 -23.02 1.53 -0.32
CA MET A 309 -22.66 1.99 1.02
C MET A 309 -21.89 3.32 1.01
N THR A 310 -20.98 3.51 0.05
CA THR A 310 -20.24 4.78 -0.09
C THR A 310 -21.19 5.93 -0.39
N VAL A 311 -22.12 5.74 -1.34
CA VAL A 311 -23.14 6.74 -1.69
C VAL A 311 -23.99 7.08 -0.47
N PHE A 312 -24.48 6.08 0.26
CA PHE A 312 -25.26 6.31 1.48
C PHE A 312 -24.50 7.10 2.55
N LEU A 313 -23.21 6.79 2.78
CA LEU A 313 -22.40 7.52 3.76
C LEU A 313 -22.10 8.96 3.33
N VAL A 314 -21.80 9.19 2.05
CA VAL A 314 -21.52 10.53 1.52
C VAL A 314 -22.78 11.41 1.59
N LEU A 315 -23.94 10.85 1.21
CA LEU A 315 -25.22 11.53 1.34
C LEU A 315 -25.58 11.77 2.81
N GLY A 316 -25.43 10.77 3.67
CA GLY A 316 -25.72 10.89 5.11
C GLY A 316 -24.85 11.95 5.80
N ALA A 317 -23.54 11.95 5.52
CA ALA A 317 -22.62 12.96 6.03
C ALA A 317 -22.98 14.36 5.53
N GLY A 318 -23.27 14.50 4.23
CA GLY A 318 -23.66 15.77 3.62
C GLY A 318 -24.98 16.31 4.15
N ALA A 319 -26.01 15.46 4.22
CA ALA A 319 -27.31 15.81 4.79
C ALA A 319 -27.15 16.27 6.25
N GLY A 320 -26.37 15.53 7.03
CA GLY A 320 -26.06 15.85 8.41
C GLY A 320 -25.44 17.23 8.61
N VAL A 321 -24.39 17.53 7.84
CA VAL A 321 -23.73 18.85 7.85
C VAL A 321 -24.69 19.94 7.37
N GLY A 322 -25.47 19.67 6.31
CA GLY A 322 -26.48 20.58 5.78
C GLY A 322 -27.55 20.95 6.82
N VAL A 323 -28.01 19.99 7.63
CA VAL A 323 -28.96 20.26 8.72
C VAL A 323 -28.34 21.14 9.82
N ILE A 324 -27.05 20.98 10.12
CA ILE A 324 -26.36 21.79 11.13
C ILE A 324 -26.17 23.24 10.68
N MET A 325 -25.86 23.45 9.40
CA MET A 325 -25.63 24.76 8.78
C MET A 325 -26.91 25.45 8.33
N GLY A 326 -28.01 24.72 8.16
CA GLY A 326 -29.31 25.27 7.82
C GLY A 326 -29.81 26.19 8.94
N ASP A 327 -29.97 27.46 8.60
CA ASP A 327 -30.51 28.48 9.49
C ASP A 327 -32.03 28.29 9.67
N ASP A 328 -32.47 28.28 10.93
CA ASP A 328 -33.90 28.12 11.30
C ASP A 328 -34.67 29.43 11.07
N GLY A 329 -33.99 30.54 10.76
CA GLY A 329 -34.56 31.87 10.64
C GLY A 329 -35.23 32.19 9.29
N SER A 330 -35.01 31.39 8.25
CA SER A 330 -35.74 31.58 6.99
C SER A 330 -37.07 30.81 7.08
N GLY A 331 -38.21 31.49 6.99
CA GLY A 331 -39.55 30.91 6.82
C GLY A 331 -39.72 30.16 5.49
N SER A 332 -38.71 29.39 5.09
CA SER A 332 -38.62 28.64 3.85
C SER A 332 -39.57 27.45 3.93
N PHE A 333 -40.44 27.34 2.93
CA PHE A 333 -41.48 26.32 2.82
C PHE A 333 -41.00 24.87 2.96
N TRP A 334 -39.70 24.60 2.75
CA TRP A 334 -39.13 23.26 2.74
C TRP A 334 -38.00 23.11 3.78
N PRO A 335 -38.24 22.39 4.90
CA PRO A 335 -37.25 22.19 5.96
C PRO A 335 -36.06 21.30 5.55
N TRP A 336 -36.21 20.52 4.47
CA TRP A 336 -35.20 19.57 3.98
C TRP A 336 -34.26 20.16 2.93
N LYS A 337 -34.44 21.41 2.51
CA LYS A 337 -33.60 22.06 1.49
C LYS A 337 -32.13 22.14 1.90
N SER A 338 -31.86 22.49 3.16
CA SER A 338 -30.48 22.57 3.68
C SER A 338 -29.81 21.20 3.70
N ALA A 339 -30.55 20.16 4.05
CA ALA A 339 -30.08 18.77 3.99
C ALA A 339 -29.76 18.35 2.55
N VAL A 340 -30.62 18.68 1.57
CA VAL A 340 -30.38 18.37 0.16
C VAL A 340 -29.20 19.15 -0.41
N ALA A 341 -29.09 20.44 -0.09
CA ALA A 341 -27.93 21.23 -0.47
C ALA A 341 -26.64 20.61 0.08
N GLY A 342 -26.65 20.18 1.34
CA GLY A 342 -25.53 19.46 1.96
C GLY A 342 -25.20 18.14 1.26
N MET A 343 -26.20 17.36 0.85
CA MET A 343 -25.99 16.14 0.05
C MET A 343 -25.36 16.40 -1.30
N VAL A 344 -25.82 17.42 -2.03
CA VAL A 344 -25.25 17.78 -3.33
C VAL A 344 -23.81 18.23 -3.18
N VAL A 345 -23.53 19.10 -2.19
CA VAL A 345 -22.17 19.57 -1.90
C VAL A 345 -21.25 18.42 -1.50
N SER A 346 -21.69 17.49 -0.65
CA SER A 346 -20.86 16.36 -0.24
C SER A 346 -20.53 15.42 -1.39
N VAL A 347 -21.47 15.18 -2.32
CA VAL A 347 -21.23 14.38 -3.53
C VAL A 347 -20.19 15.06 -4.43
N LEU A 348 -20.30 16.38 -4.63
CA LEU A 348 -19.33 17.15 -5.41
C LEU A 348 -17.92 17.10 -4.79
N ILE A 349 -17.83 17.33 -3.47
CA ILE A 349 -16.55 17.26 -2.74
C ILE A 349 -15.97 15.84 -2.84
N ALA A 350 -16.77 14.79 -2.64
CA ALA A 350 -16.31 13.42 -2.73
C ALA A 350 -15.82 13.06 -4.14
N ALA A 351 -16.52 13.50 -5.19
CA ALA A 351 -16.12 13.30 -6.57
C ALA A 351 -14.79 14.01 -6.89
N ILE A 352 -14.64 15.27 -6.46
CA ILE A 352 -13.40 16.03 -6.63
C ILE A 352 -12.25 15.41 -5.83
N ALA A 353 -12.50 15.00 -4.58
CA ALA A 353 -11.47 14.40 -3.74
C ALA A 353 -11.00 13.05 -4.28
N MET A 354 -11.91 12.14 -4.64
CA MET A 354 -11.56 10.82 -5.18
C MET A 354 -10.93 10.94 -6.57
N GLY A 355 -11.52 11.73 -7.47
CA GLY A 355 -11.02 11.94 -8.83
C GLY A 355 -9.70 12.70 -8.84
N GLY A 356 -9.61 13.79 -8.09
CA GLY A 356 -8.41 14.62 -7.96
C GLY A 356 -7.25 13.88 -7.32
N CYS A 357 -7.49 13.13 -6.23
CA CYS A 357 -6.46 12.30 -5.60
C CYS A 357 -5.97 11.20 -6.54
N SER A 358 -6.88 10.50 -7.23
CA SER A 358 -6.52 9.45 -8.19
C SER A 358 -5.72 10.01 -9.37
N TRP A 359 -6.14 11.16 -9.91
CA TRP A 359 -5.42 11.87 -10.97
C TRP A 359 -4.02 12.31 -10.51
N TRP A 360 -3.93 12.86 -9.31
CA TRP A 360 -2.65 13.28 -8.71
C TRP A 360 -1.70 12.09 -8.54
N LEU A 361 -2.18 10.96 -8.03
CA LEU A 361 -1.38 9.74 -7.85
C LEU A 361 -0.87 9.18 -9.18
N ILE A 362 -1.69 9.20 -10.25
CA ILE A 362 -1.26 8.84 -11.61
C ILE A 362 -0.17 9.81 -12.08
N GLY A 363 -0.37 11.12 -11.86
CA GLY A 363 0.61 12.15 -12.19
C GLY A 363 1.95 11.98 -11.45
N LEU A 364 1.93 11.45 -10.22
CA LEU A 364 3.13 11.16 -9.45
C LEU A 364 3.91 9.94 -9.96
N GLN A 365 3.30 9.04 -10.74
CA GLN A 365 4.00 7.88 -11.29
C GLN A 365 5.19 8.28 -12.17
N LYS A 366 5.16 9.46 -12.80
CA LYS A 366 6.27 9.99 -13.62
C LYS A 366 7.54 10.29 -12.81
N TYR A 367 7.42 10.47 -11.49
CA TYR A 367 8.56 10.72 -10.60
C TYR A 367 9.10 9.43 -9.95
N LYS A 368 8.46 8.27 -10.18
CA LYS A 368 8.92 6.99 -9.63
C LYS A 368 10.18 6.53 -10.35
N ASN A 369 11.27 6.40 -9.60
CA ASN A 369 12.57 5.96 -10.10
C ASN A 369 13.11 4.83 -9.23
N GLU A 370 12.86 3.59 -9.64
CA GLU A 370 13.41 2.39 -9.04
C GLU A 370 14.40 1.76 -10.04
N ILE A 371 15.66 1.67 -9.66
CA ILE A 371 16.69 1.01 -10.47
C ILE A 371 16.80 -0.42 -9.97
N TYR A 372 16.50 -1.38 -10.84
CA TYR A 372 16.67 -2.78 -10.56
C TYR A 372 17.94 -3.27 -11.24
N GLY A 373 18.83 -3.84 -10.45
CA GLY A 373 20.06 -4.41 -10.95
C GLY A 373 20.01 -5.92 -11.14
N PRO A 374 21.07 -6.49 -11.73
CA PRO A 374 21.28 -7.94 -11.84
C PRO A 374 21.55 -8.65 -10.50
N TRP A 375 21.53 -7.92 -9.38
CA TRP A 375 21.72 -8.42 -8.02
C TRP A 375 20.36 -8.59 -7.33
N ASP A 376 20.24 -9.60 -6.47
CA ASP A 376 19.05 -9.76 -5.64
C ASP A 376 19.16 -8.79 -4.45
N PRO A 377 18.23 -7.83 -4.26
CA PRO A 377 18.24 -6.98 -3.08
C PRO A 377 18.14 -7.87 -1.83
N ALA A 378 19.15 -7.80 -0.97
CA ALA A 378 19.18 -8.57 0.27
C ALA A 378 17.91 -8.28 1.08
N ARG A 379 17.08 -9.31 1.27
CA ARG A 379 15.94 -9.23 2.17
C ARG A 379 16.47 -9.41 3.59
N PRO A 380 16.35 -8.41 4.49
CA PRO A 380 16.78 -8.59 5.86
C PRO A 380 15.97 -9.72 6.48
N ILE A 381 16.66 -10.77 6.94
CA ILE A 381 16.05 -11.83 7.73
C ILE A 381 15.79 -11.21 9.10
N ILE A 382 14.56 -10.76 9.34
CA ILE A 382 14.13 -10.32 10.66
C ILE A 382 13.98 -11.59 11.50
N MET A 383 15.08 -12.04 12.11
CA MET A 383 15.03 -13.10 13.11
C MET A 383 14.22 -12.57 14.29
N SER A 384 13.00 -13.10 14.48
CA SER A 384 12.25 -12.84 15.70
C SER A 384 13.05 -13.40 16.88
N ARG A 385 13.47 -12.53 17.79
CA ARG A 385 14.24 -12.80 19.03
C ARG A 385 13.44 -13.64 20.04
N ARG A 386 12.91 -14.81 19.64
CA ARG A 386 12.28 -15.80 20.53
C ARG A 386 13.00 -17.15 20.51
N LEU A 387 14.08 -17.28 19.73
CA LEU A 387 14.77 -18.56 19.52
C LEU A 387 16.15 -18.65 20.21
N TRP A 388 16.50 -17.68 21.06
CA TRP A 388 17.85 -17.58 21.67
C TRP A 388 17.86 -17.73 23.19
N GLU A 389 16.73 -18.02 23.84
CA GLU A 389 16.68 -18.19 25.31
C GLU A 389 16.61 -19.65 25.79
N ASP A 390 16.66 -20.62 24.88
CA ASP A 390 16.74 -22.04 25.23
C ASP A 390 18.11 -22.61 24.80
N GLY A 391 19.16 -22.29 25.55
CA GLY A 391 20.52 -22.79 25.34
C GLY A 391 21.29 -22.90 26.64
#